data_AF-A0A1W9MCH8-F1
#
_entry.id   AF-A0A1W9MCH8-F1
#
_cell.length_a   1.000
_cell.length_b   1.000
_cell.length_c   1.000
_cell.angle_alpha   90.00
_cell.angle_beta   90.00
_cell.angle_gamma   90.00
#
_symmetry.space_group_name_H-M   'P 1'
#
loop_
_entity.id
_entity.type
_entity.pdbx_description
1 polymer ?
#
loop_
_entity_poly.entity_id
_entity_poly.type
_entity_poly.pdbx_seq_one_letter_code
_entity_poly.pdbx_strand_id
1 'polypeptide(L)'
;IENMQGWISPVLKIRFELAEDDLYISDPDGKRFLSTLELNRLFQSEQKKSEAERRKTLLAEKKAEVERRKTLLAEKKAASEYQRAETERLRAERLAARLRELGIEAY
;
A
#
# COMPACT_ATOMS: atom_id res chain seq x y z
N ILE A 1 -2.80 -52.61 -27.87
CA ILE A 1 -3.38 -51.42 -27.20
C ILE A 1 -3.06 -50.26 -28.12
N GLU A 2 -4.08 -49.64 -28.69
CA GLU A 2 -3.93 -48.53 -29.64
C GLU A 2 -3.13 -47.40 -29.00
N ASN A 3 -2.27 -46.80 -29.79
CA ASN A 3 -1.45 -45.66 -29.45
C ASN A 3 -2.38 -44.50 -29.07
N MET A 4 -2.71 -44.31 -27.78
CA MET A 4 -3.60 -43.23 -27.31
C MET A 4 -2.93 -41.84 -27.36
N GLN A 5 -1.98 -41.66 -28.27
CA GLN A 5 -1.30 -40.40 -28.53
C GLN A 5 -2.31 -39.40 -29.11
N GLY A 6 -2.78 -38.45 -28.30
CA GLY A 6 -3.66 -37.38 -28.74
C GLY A 6 -5.14 -37.77 -28.88
N TRP A 7 -5.59 -38.82 -28.20
CA TRP A 7 -7.00 -39.22 -28.22
C TRP A 7 -7.89 -38.16 -27.56
N ILE A 8 -9.02 -37.81 -28.19
CA ILE A 8 -9.97 -36.82 -27.69
C ILE A 8 -11.24 -37.53 -27.24
N SER A 9 -11.66 -37.32 -25.99
CA SER A 9 -12.91 -37.89 -25.46
C SER A 9 -14.13 -37.31 -26.19
N PRO A 10 -15.04 -38.13 -26.75
CA PRO A 10 -16.24 -37.64 -27.45
C PRO A 10 -17.21 -36.84 -26.56
N VAL A 11 -17.28 -37.16 -25.28
CA VAL A 11 -18.20 -36.51 -24.32
C VAL A 11 -17.53 -35.33 -23.62
N LEU A 12 -16.30 -35.53 -23.14
CA LEU A 12 -15.59 -34.53 -22.33
C LEU A 12 -14.82 -33.51 -23.18
N LYS A 13 -14.53 -33.84 -24.45
CA LYS A 13 -13.72 -33.02 -25.39
C LYS A 13 -12.31 -32.69 -24.89
N ILE A 14 -11.84 -33.40 -23.86
CA ILE A 14 -10.46 -33.32 -23.35
C ILE A 14 -9.55 -34.25 -24.15
N ARG A 15 -8.28 -33.87 -24.28
CA ARG A 15 -7.25 -34.61 -25.00
C ARG A 15 -6.38 -35.38 -24.03
N PHE A 16 -6.11 -36.64 -24.35
CA PHE A 16 -5.21 -37.53 -23.63
C PHE A 16 -3.95 -37.76 -24.48
N GLU A 17 -2.79 -37.59 -23.87
CA GLU A 17 -1.48 -37.80 -24.49
C GLU A 17 -0.68 -38.72 -23.58
N LEU A 18 -0.45 -39.96 -24.03
CA LEU A 18 0.51 -40.85 -23.40
C LEU A 18 1.90 -40.54 -23.98
N ALA A 19 2.87 -40.27 -23.11
CA ALA A 19 4.27 -40.11 -23.49
C ALA A 19 5.12 -41.00 -22.58
N GLU A 20 5.85 -41.93 -23.18
CA GLU A 20 6.58 -42.97 -22.44
C GLU A 20 5.64 -43.73 -21.49
N ASP A 21 5.75 -43.49 -20.18
CA ASP A 21 4.92 -44.10 -19.13
C ASP A 21 3.97 -43.11 -18.42
N ASP A 22 3.94 -41.84 -18.84
CA ASP A 22 3.14 -40.79 -18.21
C ASP A 22 1.90 -40.42 -19.05
N LEU A 23 0.79 -40.12 -18.35
CA LEU A 23 -0.44 -39.63 -18.95
C LEU A 23 -0.58 -38.12 -18.76
N TYR A 24 -0.72 -37.41 -19.87
CA TYR A 24 -1.03 -35.99 -19.92
C TYR A 24 -2.45 -35.77 -20.39
N ILE A 25 -3.16 -34.86 -19.73
CA ILE A 25 -4.54 -34.51 -20.05
C ILE A 25 -4.57 -33.01 -20.33
N SER A 26 -5.21 -32.61 -21.42
CA SER A 26 -5.46 -31.21 -21.76
C SER A 26 -6.96 -30.95 -21.86
N ASP A 27 -7.39 -29.78 -21.42
CA ASP A 27 -8.77 -29.32 -21.50
C ASP A 27 -9.21 -29.07 -22.95
N PRO A 28 -10.51 -28.76 -23.20
CA PRO A 28 -10.99 -28.49 -24.56
C PRO A 28 -10.34 -27.26 -25.21
N ASP A 29 -9.77 -26.35 -24.41
CA ASP A 29 -9.06 -25.14 -24.86
C ASP A 29 -7.56 -25.43 -25.14
N GLY A 30 -7.12 -26.68 -24.95
CA GLY A 30 -5.75 -27.13 -25.18
C GLY A 30 -4.78 -26.87 -24.04
N LYS A 31 -5.25 -26.39 -22.89
CA LYS A 31 -4.44 -26.17 -21.70
C LYS A 31 -4.30 -27.47 -20.90
N ARG A 32 -3.07 -27.80 -20.53
CA ARG A 32 -2.76 -29.00 -19.76
C ARG A 32 -3.30 -28.89 -18.33
N PHE A 33 -3.90 -29.98 -17.86
CA PHE A 33 -4.28 -30.14 -16.47
C PHE A 33 -3.01 -30.17 -15.61
N LEU A 34 -3.02 -29.30 -14.61
CA LEU A 34 -1.95 -29.23 -13.63
C LEU A 34 -2.20 -30.25 -12.53
N SER A 35 -1.14 -30.89 -12.07
CA SER A 35 -1.19 -31.72 -10.87
C SER A 35 -1.59 -30.88 -9.65
N THR A 36 -2.09 -31.53 -8.61
CA THR A 36 -2.40 -30.87 -7.33
C THR A 36 -1.20 -30.10 -6.76
N LEU A 37 0.02 -30.62 -6.94
CA LEU A 37 1.25 -29.95 -6.51
C LEU A 37 1.52 -28.67 -7.31
N GLU A 38 1.33 -28.70 -8.64
CA GLU A 38 1.52 -27.53 -9.50
C GLU A 38 0.44 -26.46 -9.23
N LEU A 39 -0.81 -26.87 -9.04
CA LEU A 39 -1.89 -25.96 -8.63
C LEU A 39 -1.59 -25.28 -7.29
N ASN A 40 -1.11 -26.05 -6.30
CA ASN A 40 -0.74 -25.49 -5.00
C ASN A 40 0.44 -24.51 -5.13
N ARG A 41 1.46 -24.82 -5.94
CA ARG A 41 2.57 -23.89 -6.21
C ARG A 41 2.09 -22.59 -6.84
N LEU A 42 1.21 -22.65 -7.84
CA LEU A 42 0.62 -21.46 -8.45
C LEU A 42 -0.17 -20.65 -7.42
N PHE A 43 -1.06 -21.29 -6.67
CA PHE A 43 -1.84 -20.63 -5.63
C PHE A 43 -0.94 -19.95 -4.58
N GLN A 44 0.10 -20.62 -4.11
CA GLN A 44 1.06 -20.03 -3.16
C GLN A 44 1.80 -18.84 -3.75
N SER A 45 2.18 -18.91 -5.03
CA SER A 45 2.87 -17.79 -5.69
C SER A 45 1.97 -16.57 -5.84
N GLU A 46 0.71 -16.77 -6.19
CA GLU A 46 -0.29 -15.70 -6.30
C GLU A 46 -0.61 -15.11 -4.92
N GLN A 47 -0.75 -15.95 -3.89
CA GLN A 47 -0.91 -15.50 -2.51
C GLN A 47 0.28 -14.63 -2.06
N LYS A 48 1.51 -15.09 -2.29
CA LYS A 48 2.71 -14.31 -1.95
C LYS A 48 2.76 -12.96 -2.66
N LYS A 49 2.33 -12.88 -3.92
CA LYS A 49 2.24 -11.61 -4.67
C LYS A 49 1.21 -10.68 -4.03
N SER A 50 0.01 -11.20 -3.75
CA SER A 50 -1.06 -10.42 -3.11
C SER A 50 -0.66 -9.92 -1.71
N GLU A 51 -0.03 -10.78 -0.90
CA GLU A 51 0.50 -10.40 0.42
C GLU A 51 1.61 -9.35 0.31
N ALA A 52 2.53 -9.51 -0.64
CA ALA A 52 3.59 -8.55 -0.87
C ALA A 52 3.04 -7.18 -1.30
N GLU A 53 2.01 -7.17 -2.14
CA GLU A 53 1.32 -5.95 -2.55
C GLU A 53 0.62 -5.28 -1.36
N ARG A 54 -0.17 -6.03 -0.58
CA ARG A 54 -0.80 -5.54 0.65
C ARG A 54 0.21 -4.99 1.65
N ARG A 55 1.37 -5.64 1.79
CA ARG A 55 2.43 -5.18 2.67
C ARG A 55 3.03 -3.87 2.17
N LYS A 56 3.21 -3.71 0.86
CA LYS A 56 3.69 -2.46 0.25
C LYS A 56 2.69 -1.33 0.44
N THR A 57 1.40 -1.56 0.22
CA THR A 57 0.37 -0.54 0.42
C THR A 57 0.30 -0.10 1.88
N LEU A 58 0.29 -1.04 2.82
CA LEU A 58 0.27 -0.73 4.25
C LEU A 58 1.52 0.04 4.70
N LEU A 59 2.70 -0.28 4.15
CA LEU A 59 3.92 0.47 4.43
C LEU A 59 3.86 1.89 3.85
N ALA A 60 3.29 2.07 2.66
CA ALA A 60 3.10 3.39 2.05
C ALA A 60 2.13 4.25 2.85
N GLU A 61 1.01 3.68 3.30
CA GLU A 61 0.03 4.36 4.16
C GLU A 61 0.66 4.77 5.49
N LYS A 62 1.39 3.87 6.16
CA LYS A 62 2.07 4.18 7.42
C LYS A 62 3.08 5.32 7.26
N LYS A 63 3.81 5.36 6.14
CA LYS A 63 4.73 6.47 5.85
C LYS A 63 3.98 7.79 5.63
N ALA A 64 2.89 7.76 4.88
CA ALA A 64 2.05 8.94 4.63
C ALA A 64 1.43 9.48 5.93
N GLU A 65 0.99 8.60 6.83
CA GLU A 65 0.46 8.98 8.15
C GLU A 65 1.52 9.63 9.03
N VAL A 66 2.74 9.06 9.06
CA VAL A 66 3.86 9.66 9.80
C VAL A 66 4.20 11.04 9.26
N GLU A 67 4.26 11.21 7.95
CA GLU A 67 4.51 12.53 7.34
C GLU A 67 3.40 13.53 7.68
N ARG A 68 2.12 13.15 7.53
CA ARG A 68 0.98 14.00 7.94
C ARG A 68 1.04 14.39 9.41
N ARG A 69 1.44 13.46 10.27
CA ARG A 69 1.58 13.75 11.70
C ARG A 69 2.71 14.75 11.97
N LYS A 70 3.82 14.65 11.24
CA LYS A 70 4.92 15.62 11.35
C LYS A 70 4.51 16.99 10.84
N THR A 71 3.83 17.08 9.70
CA THR A 71 3.36 18.36 9.16
C THR A 71 2.40 19.04 10.14
N LEU A 72 1.42 18.29 10.67
CA LEU A 72 0.48 18.80 11.66
C LEU A 72 1.19 19.28 12.95
N LEU A 73 2.22 18.55 13.40
CA LEU A 73 3.03 18.96 14.55
C LEU A 73 3.82 20.24 14.28
N ALA A 74 4.39 20.39 13.08
CA ALA A 74 5.12 21.58 12.68
C ALA A 74 4.19 22.79 12.60
N GLU A 75 3.01 22.64 11.98
CA GLU A 75 1.98 23.69 11.92
C GLU A 75 1.52 24.10 13.31
N LYS A 76 1.26 23.14 14.21
CA LYS A 76 0.87 23.44 15.59
C LYS A 76 1.94 24.22 16.35
N LYS A 77 3.22 23.89 16.15
CA LYS A 77 4.33 24.63 16.75
C LYS A 77 4.41 26.06 16.20
N ALA A 78 4.38 26.21 14.89
CA ALA A 78 4.39 27.53 14.24
C ALA A 78 3.22 28.41 14.69
N ALA A 79 2.01 27.83 14.77
CA ALA A 79 0.83 28.54 15.28
C ALA A 79 1.00 28.97 16.75
N SER A 80 1.56 28.11 17.59
CA SER A 80 1.82 28.45 18.99
C SER A 80 2.89 29.54 19.14
N GLU A 81 3.94 29.52 18.33
CA GLU A 81 4.98 30.55 18.31
C GLU A 81 4.42 31.89 17.83
N TYR A 82 3.60 31.88 16.77
CA TYR A 82 2.91 33.06 16.29
C TYR A 82 2.02 33.68 17.37
N GLN A 83 1.23 32.86 18.07
CA GLN A 83 0.40 33.34 19.18
C GLN A 83 1.22 33.95 20.31
N ARG A 84 2.37 33.35 20.66
CA ARG A 84 3.26 33.91 21.70
C ARG A 84 3.82 35.26 21.27
N ALA A 85 4.36 35.35 20.06
CA ALA A 85 4.87 36.60 19.50
C ALA A 85 3.78 37.68 19.48
N GLU A 86 2.57 37.34 19.04
CA GLU A 86 1.44 38.28 19.01
C GLU A 86 1.07 38.76 20.41
N THR A 87 0.97 37.85 21.38
CA THR A 87 0.66 38.22 22.77
C THR A 87 1.74 39.10 23.40
N GLU A 88 3.01 38.86 23.06
CA GLU A 88 4.12 39.67 23.52
C GLU A 88 4.09 41.06 22.89
N ARG A 89 3.82 41.15 21.58
CA ARG A 89 3.64 42.43 20.88
C ARG A 89 2.52 43.26 21.49
N LEU A 90 1.35 42.66 21.70
CA LEU A 90 0.21 43.35 22.32
C LEU A 90 0.51 43.82 23.75
N ARG A 91 1.26 43.04 24.52
CA ARG A 91 1.70 43.43 25.87
C ARG A 91 2.69 44.60 25.83
N ALA A 92 3.67 44.54 24.93
CA ALA A 92 4.65 45.61 24.74
C ALA A 92 3.97 46.91 24.28
N GLU A 93 3.02 46.81 23.35
CA GLU A 93 2.23 47.95 22.86
C GLU A 93 1.38 48.57 23.99
N ARG A 94 0.70 47.74 24.79
CA ARG A 94 -0.06 48.23 25.95
C ARG A 94 0.82 48.91 26.98
N LEU A 95 2.00 48.35 27.26
CA LEU A 95 2.97 48.96 28.18
C LEU A 95 3.47 50.30 27.62
N ALA A 96 3.82 50.36 26.35
CA ALA A 96 4.25 51.59 25.67
C ALA A 96 3.16 52.66 25.64
N ALA A 97 1.89 52.27 25.44
CA ALA A 97 0.76 53.18 25.55
C ALA A 97 0.63 53.75 26.98
N ARG A 98 0.78 52.91 28.01
CA ARG A 98 0.71 53.34 29.41
C ARG A 98 1.87 54.25 29.81
N LEU A 99 3.07 54.00 29.31
CA LEU A 99 4.24 54.88 29.54
C LEU A 99 4.04 56.25 28.89
N ARG A 100 3.47 56.28 27.67
CA ARG A 100 3.09 57.54 26.99
C ARG A 100 2.01 58.31 27.75
N GLU A 101 0.98 57.65 28.27
CA GLU A 101 -0.03 58.29 29.13
C GLU A 101 0.58 58.93 30.39
N LEU A 102 1.64 58.32 30.95
CA LEU A 102 2.34 58.81 32.13
C LEU A 102 3.40 59.88 31.82
N GLY A 103 3.57 60.26 30.54
CA GLY A 103 4.53 61.29 30.12
C GLY A 103 6.00 60.88 30.22
N ILE A 104 6.29 59.58 30.29
CA ILE A 104 7.66 59.04 30.34
C ILE A 104 8.04 58.63 28.93
N GLU A 105 8.60 59.56 28.15
CA GLU A 105 9.16 59.24 26.84
C GLU A 105 10.50 58.52 27.03
N ALA A 106 10.59 57.28 26.52
CA ALA A 106 11.87 56.60 26.35
C ALA A 106 12.62 57.33 25.22
N TYR A 107 13.63 58.13 25.60
CA TYR A 107 14.55 58.83 24.69
C TYR A 107 15.54 57.87 24.05
#